data_AF-A0A959HBV3-F1
#
_entry.id   AF-A0A959HBV3-F1
#
_cell.length_a   1.000
_cell.length_b   1.000
_cell.length_c   1.000
_cell.angle_alpha   90.00
_cell.angle_beta   90.00
_cell.angle_gamma   90.00
#
_symmetry.space_group_name_H-M   'P 1'
#
loop_
_entity.id
_entity.type
_entity.pdbx_description
1 polymer ?
#
loop_
_entity_poly.entity_id
_entity_poly.type
_entity_poly.pdbx_seq_one_letter_code
_entity_poly.pdbx_strand_id
1 'polypeptide(L)'
;MKKGIIYWSCVFLILQQAHSQSFEIKSPDERIQLTVSVGEGISWSASLDGNVIIAKAEVGMDFSSGPDFGMNPQPKEHAEKSFSSVIHPAVPHKDAEIRDEFVQLSLTFNGNYQLNFRAYNDGVAYQFVDEGKSNRQVMSEQASMTFPRGSRSLFPQEESMYSHNERLYLDKALADISSGEFCSLPVLFITDHGKVLFTETALHDYPGMFVRGNGSTTMDAIFPKFVLEAVDNEKQPDRNQDITKLAEYIAEVSGERAYPWRVFIISDDDRTFVESNLTFQLSRPQAIENTEWIRPGKVAWDWYNANNIYGVGFKSGLNTATYKYYIDFAAANGIEYVIL
;
A
#
# COMPACT_ATOMS: atom_id res chain seq x y z
N MET A 1 45.08 8.42 -67.46
CA MET A 1 45.37 8.27 -66.01
C MET A 1 44.52 9.28 -65.23
N LYS A 2 43.32 8.89 -64.77
CA LYS A 2 42.49 9.72 -63.88
C LYS A 2 42.53 9.09 -62.50
N LYS A 3 43.17 9.75 -61.53
CA LYS A 3 43.20 9.34 -60.13
C LYS A 3 41.93 9.83 -59.46
N GLY A 4 41.02 8.92 -59.12
CA GLY A 4 39.85 9.21 -58.30
C GLY A 4 40.27 9.26 -56.83
N ILE A 5 39.98 10.37 -56.17
CA ILE A 5 40.13 10.55 -54.72
C ILE A 5 38.80 10.15 -54.09
N ILE A 6 38.81 9.09 -53.28
CA ILE A 6 37.66 8.65 -52.49
C ILE A 6 37.76 9.33 -51.13
N TYR A 7 36.81 10.21 -50.84
CA TYR A 7 36.61 10.77 -49.50
C TYR A 7 35.88 9.74 -48.63
N TRP A 8 36.53 9.29 -47.57
CA TRP A 8 35.89 8.53 -46.50
C TRP A 8 35.23 9.52 -45.53
N SER A 9 33.90 9.58 -45.56
CA SER A 9 33.10 10.31 -44.58
C SER A 9 32.94 9.44 -43.33
N CYS A 10 33.73 9.71 -42.29
CA CYS A 10 33.54 9.11 -40.97
C CYS A 10 32.28 9.70 -40.32
N VAL A 11 31.21 8.92 -40.27
CA VAL A 11 30.01 9.21 -39.46
C VAL A 11 30.37 8.93 -38.00
N PHE A 12 30.52 9.98 -37.20
CA PHE A 12 30.60 9.88 -35.74
C PHE A 12 29.19 9.59 -35.19
N LEU A 13 28.93 8.33 -34.84
CA LEU A 13 27.80 7.97 -33.99
C LEU A 13 28.10 8.46 -32.56
N ILE A 14 27.47 9.56 -32.17
CA ILE A 14 27.43 9.99 -30.76
C ILE A 14 26.44 9.06 -30.06
N LEU A 15 26.96 8.03 -29.39
CA LEU A 15 26.21 7.25 -28.41
C LEU A 15 25.87 8.19 -27.24
N GLN A 16 24.63 8.69 -27.20
CA GLN A 16 24.09 9.30 -25.99
C GLN A 16 23.98 8.19 -24.93
N GLN A 17 24.93 8.14 -24.01
CA GLN A 17 24.75 7.38 -22.78
C GLN A 17 23.67 8.07 -21.97
N ALA A 18 22.49 7.45 -21.89
CA ALA A 18 21.47 7.83 -20.93
C ALA A 18 22.10 7.78 -19.52
N HIS A 19 22.33 8.93 -18.91
CA HIS A 19 22.83 9.00 -17.54
C HIS A 19 21.66 8.74 -16.60
N SER A 20 21.63 7.54 -16.00
CA SER A 20 20.75 7.28 -14.86
C SER A 20 21.38 7.85 -13.59
N GLN A 21 20.64 8.68 -12.86
CA GLN A 21 21.04 9.14 -11.53
C GLN A 21 20.63 8.11 -10.50
N SER A 22 21.51 7.80 -9.56
CA SER A 22 21.23 6.85 -8.48
C SER A 22 21.40 7.51 -7.11
N PHE A 23 20.50 7.17 -6.19
CA PHE A 23 20.46 7.64 -4.81
C PHE A 23 20.35 6.42 -3.89
N GLU A 24 20.98 6.48 -2.72
CA GLU A 24 20.98 5.39 -1.76
C GLU A 24 20.69 5.93 -0.37
N ILE A 25 19.81 5.25 0.37
CA ILE A 25 19.60 5.48 1.80
C ILE A 25 19.62 4.16 2.55
N LYS A 26 19.98 4.21 3.83
CA LYS A 26 19.95 3.06 4.74
C LYS A 26 19.01 3.32 5.92
N SER A 27 18.48 2.26 6.49
CA SER A 27 17.80 2.31 7.79
C SER A 27 18.76 2.80 8.88
N PRO A 28 18.25 3.36 9.99
CA PRO A 28 19.07 3.76 11.13
C PRO A 28 20.04 2.69 11.67
N ASP A 29 19.68 1.41 11.59
CA ASP A 29 20.53 0.27 11.97
C ASP A 29 21.40 -0.29 10.83
N GLU A 30 21.32 0.34 9.65
CA GLU A 30 22.02 0.00 8.41
C GLU A 30 21.73 -1.38 7.81
N ARG A 31 20.79 -2.15 8.37
CA ARG A 31 20.44 -3.48 7.87
C ARG A 31 19.67 -3.42 6.56
N ILE A 32 18.78 -2.45 6.41
CA ILE A 32 17.98 -2.26 5.20
C ILE A 32 18.61 -1.14 4.37
N GLN A 33 18.88 -1.43 3.11
CA GLN A 33 19.38 -0.45 2.15
C GLN A 33 18.42 -0.33 0.98
N LEU A 34 18.08 0.90 0.61
CA LEU A 34 17.22 1.24 -0.53
C LEU A 34 18.03 2.03 -1.56
N THR A 35 18.00 1.57 -2.80
CA THR A 35 18.67 2.24 -3.93
C THR A 35 17.62 2.67 -4.95
N VAL A 36 17.55 3.97 -5.25
CA VAL A 36 16.67 4.55 -6.26
C VAL A 36 17.48 4.88 -7.50
N SER A 37 16.93 4.59 -8.69
CA SER A 37 17.50 4.93 -9.99
C SER A 37 16.47 5.71 -10.81
N VAL A 38 16.88 6.90 -11.25
CA VAL A 38 16.09 7.80 -12.09
C VAL A 38 16.71 7.82 -13.48
N GLY A 39 15.95 7.37 -14.48
CA GLY A 39 16.35 7.31 -15.89
C GLY A 39 15.16 7.66 -16.79
N GLU A 40 14.83 6.81 -17.76
CA GLU A 40 13.58 6.93 -18.52
C GLU A 40 12.33 6.76 -17.64
N GLY A 41 12.47 5.97 -16.57
CA GLY A 41 11.49 5.82 -15.50
C GLY A 41 12.13 5.95 -14.12
N ILE A 42 11.33 5.80 -13.06
CA ILE A 42 11.82 5.67 -11.69
C ILE A 42 11.76 4.21 -11.29
N SER A 43 12.90 3.67 -10.86
CA SER A 43 12.97 2.33 -10.29
C SER A 43 13.74 2.33 -8.98
N TRP A 44 13.51 1.34 -8.13
CA TRP A 44 14.23 1.17 -6.88
C TRP A 44 14.40 -0.31 -6.52
N SER A 45 15.32 -0.60 -5.61
CA SER A 45 15.55 -1.92 -5.05
C SER A 45 15.77 -1.83 -3.56
N ALA A 46 15.62 -2.96 -2.87
CA ALA A 46 15.91 -3.06 -1.44
C ALA A 46 16.72 -4.32 -1.12
N SER A 47 17.65 -4.19 -0.18
CA SER A 47 18.42 -5.29 0.39
C SER A 47 18.29 -5.32 1.92
N LEU A 48 18.42 -6.51 2.49
CA LEU A 48 18.49 -6.79 3.93
C LEU A 48 19.82 -7.50 4.22
N ASP A 49 20.65 -6.90 5.06
CA ASP A 49 22.00 -7.36 5.40
C ASP A 49 22.85 -7.67 4.15
N GLY A 50 22.71 -6.82 3.12
CA GLY A 50 23.39 -6.96 1.83
C GLY A 50 22.76 -7.97 0.86
N ASN A 51 21.74 -8.72 1.26
CA ASN A 51 21.02 -9.65 0.39
C ASN A 51 19.83 -8.96 -0.28
N VAL A 52 19.71 -9.11 -1.59
CA VAL A 52 18.59 -8.51 -2.35
C VAL A 52 17.28 -9.20 -1.98
N ILE A 53 16.31 -8.41 -1.51
CA ILE A 53 14.96 -8.87 -1.14
C ILE A 53 13.88 -8.34 -2.10
N ILE A 54 14.11 -7.15 -2.68
CA ILE A 54 13.32 -6.59 -3.78
C ILE A 54 14.32 -6.26 -4.88
N ALA A 55 14.31 -7.05 -5.96
CA ALA A 55 15.30 -6.97 -7.02
C ALA A 55 15.14 -5.70 -7.86
N LYS A 56 13.88 -5.34 -8.14
CA LYS A 56 13.53 -4.12 -8.85
C LYS A 56 12.07 -3.80 -8.59
N ALA A 57 11.75 -2.55 -8.34
CA ALA A 57 10.39 -2.03 -8.34
C ALA A 57 10.35 -0.78 -9.21
N GLU A 58 9.26 -0.58 -9.94
CA GLU A 58 9.05 0.60 -10.80
C GLU A 58 7.79 1.34 -10.35
N VAL A 59 7.83 2.67 -10.45
CA VAL A 59 6.76 3.53 -9.94
C VAL A 59 6.44 4.66 -10.92
N GLY A 60 5.16 4.97 -11.07
CA GLY A 60 4.69 6.05 -11.94
C GLY A 60 3.18 6.30 -11.78
N MET A 61 2.71 7.44 -12.29
CA MET A 61 1.29 7.78 -12.31
C MET A 61 0.93 8.54 -13.57
N ASP A 62 -0.12 8.07 -14.25
CA ASP A 62 -0.65 8.69 -15.46
C ASP A 62 -1.86 9.57 -15.13
N PHE A 63 -1.91 10.76 -15.71
CA PHE A 63 -2.99 11.72 -15.47
C PHE A 63 -3.72 12.10 -16.76
N SER A 64 -5.00 12.50 -16.63
CA SER A 64 -5.77 12.97 -17.78
C SER A 64 -5.27 14.31 -18.32
N SER A 65 -4.55 15.07 -17.51
CA SER A 65 -3.95 16.35 -17.87
C SER A 65 -2.78 16.71 -16.95
N GLY A 66 -1.92 17.60 -17.43
CA GLY A 66 -0.68 17.95 -16.73
C GLY A 66 0.42 16.90 -16.94
N PRO A 67 1.54 17.02 -16.21
CA PRO A 67 2.63 16.06 -16.30
C PRO A 67 2.31 14.75 -15.59
N ASP A 68 2.71 13.65 -16.21
CA ASP A 68 2.76 12.33 -15.59
C ASP A 68 3.91 12.24 -14.58
N PHE A 69 3.74 11.38 -13.58
CA PHE A 69 4.78 11.11 -12.59
C PHE A 69 5.57 9.87 -12.99
N GLY A 70 6.89 9.94 -12.85
CA GLY A 70 7.77 8.80 -13.15
C GLY A 70 8.04 8.55 -14.64
N MET A 71 7.39 9.25 -15.58
CA MET A 71 7.65 9.15 -17.03
C MET A 71 8.64 10.22 -17.50
N ASN A 72 9.80 9.83 -18.02
CA ASN A 72 10.93 10.71 -18.36
C ASN A 72 11.24 11.75 -17.26
N PRO A 73 11.32 11.32 -15.98
CA PRO A 73 11.41 12.21 -14.83
C PRO A 73 12.64 13.11 -14.93
N GLN A 74 12.44 14.40 -14.63
CA GLN A 74 13.51 15.39 -14.58
C GLN A 74 13.75 15.80 -13.13
N PRO A 75 14.65 15.12 -12.40
CA PRO A 75 14.96 15.45 -11.02
C PRO A 75 15.54 16.86 -10.95
N LYS A 76 14.97 17.67 -10.05
CA LYS A 76 15.34 19.07 -9.82
C LYS A 76 16.23 19.20 -8.59
N GLU A 77 15.84 18.53 -7.52
CA GLU A 77 16.50 18.59 -6.22
C GLU A 77 16.32 17.25 -5.51
N HIS A 78 17.26 16.90 -4.65
CA HIS A 78 17.11 15.81 -3.69
C HIS A 78 17.52 16.28 -2.31
N ALA A 79 16.91 15.71 -1.27
CA ALA A 79 17.29 15.91 0.11
C ALA A 79 17.26 14.58 0.86
N GLU A 80 18.30 14.33 1.65
CA GLU A 80 18.36 13.22 2.59
C GLU A 80 18.32 13.77 4.02
N LYS A 81 17.44 13.23 4.87
CA LYS A 81 17.29 13.66 6.26
C LYS A 81 16.99 12.48 7.17
N SER A 82 17.64 12.45 8.33
CA SER A 82 17.30 11.54 9.42
C SER A 82 16.23 12.16 10.31
N PHE A 83 15.26 11.36 10.72
CA PHE A 83 14.18 11.72 11.62
C PHE A 83 14.20 10.79 12.83
N SER A 84 13.95 11.35 14.01
CA SER A 84 13.73 10.59 15.24
C SER A 84 12.72 11.36 16.09
N SER A 85 11.59 10.73 16.36
CA SER A 85 10.53 11.27 17.20
C SER A 85 9.78 10.16 17.93
N VAL A 86 8.84 10.55 18.79
CA VAL A 86 7.95 9.62 19.48
C VAL A 86 6.51 10.02 19.18
N ILE A 87 5.71 9.05 18.75
CA ILE A 87 4.28 9.21 18.52
C ILE A 87 3.53 8.61 19.71
N HIS A 88 2.59 9.37 20.27
CA HIS A 88 1.67 8.92 21.30
C HIS A 88 0.29 8.71 20.68
N PRO A 89 -0.20 7.46 20.55
CA PRO A 89 -1.55 7.22 20.04
C PRO A 89 -2.61 7.87 20.92
N ALA A 90 -3.54 8.60 20.29
CA ALA A 90 -4.59 9.33 21.03
C ALA A 90 -5.74 8.45 21.53
N VAL A 91 -5.79 7.20 21.06
CA VAL A 91 -6.68 6.15 21.54
C VAL A 91 -5.83 4.91 21.84
N PRO A 92 -6.30 4.00 22.72
CA PRO A 92 -5.53 2.81 23.05
C PRO A 92 -5.12 2.01 21.82
N HIS A 93 -3.82 1.74 21.74
CA HIS A 93 -3.13 1.05 20.67
C HIS A 93 -2.22 -0.02 21.30
N LYS A 94 -1.66 -0.95 20.50
CA LYS A 94 -0.79 -2.01 21.04
C LYS A 94 0.42 -1.48 21.80
N ASP A 95 0.91 -0.30 21.39
CA ASP A 95 1.99 0.46 22.02
C ASP A 95 1.50 1.83 22.48
N ALA A 96 1.84 2.23 23.71
CA ALA A 96 1.53 3.57 24.24
C ALA A 96 2.49 4.66 23.73
N GLU A 97 3.70 4.27 23.35
CA GLU A 97 4.71 5.13 22.74
C GLU A 97 5.29 4.38 21.54
N ILE A 98 5.26 5.02 20.37
CA ILE A 98 5.81 4.47 19.14
C ILE A 98 6.99 5.33 18.74
N ARG A 99 8.19 4.74 18.71
CA ARG A 99 9.38 5.41 18.16
C ARG A 99 9.23 5.52 16.66
N ASP A 100 9.40 6.72 16.11
CA ASP A 100 9.37 7.00 14.68
C ASP A 100 10.75 7.47 14.24
N GLU A 101 11.57 6.51 13.81
CA GLU A 101 12.98 6.70 13.44
C GLU A 101 13.24 6.17 12.03
N PHE A 102 13.64 7.04 11.12
CA PHE A 102 13.87 6.70 9.73
C PHE A 102 14.84 7.67 9.05
N VAL A 103 15.40 7.24 7.92
CA VAL A 103 16.05 8.13 6.95
C VAL A 103 15.09 8.34 5.78
N GLN A 104 14.88 9.59 5.38
CA GLN A 104 14.06 9.94 4.22
C GLN A 104 14.92 10.49 3.09
N LEU A 105 14.69 9.96 1.89
CA LEU A 105 15.09 10.57 0.63
C LEU A 105 13.87 11.24 -0.01
N SER A 106 13.95 12.54 -0.23
CA SER A 106 12.96 13.31 -0.97
C SER A 106 13.53 13.69 -2.34
N LEU A 107 12.89 13.24 -3.41
CA LEU A 107 13.22 13.62 -4.79
C LEU A 107 12.17 14.58 -5.32
N THR A 108 12.55 15.82 -5.64
CA THR A 108 11.68 16.83 -6.22
C THR A 108 11.89 16.90 -7.72
N PHE A 109 10.81 16.90 -8.50
CA PHE A 109 10.86 16.90 -9.96
C PHE A 109 10.30 18.19 -10.56
N ASN A 110 10.72 18.53 -11.79
CA ASN A 110 10.22 19.72 -12.50
C ASN A 110 8.71 19.71 -12.80
N GLY A 111 8.02 18.58 -12.63
CA GLY A 111 6.57 18.44 -12.78
C GLY A 111 5.74 18.93 -11.60
N ASN A 112 6.33 19.63 -10.62
CA ASN A 112 5.71 20.03 -9.35
C ASN A 112 5.19 18.83 -8.55
N TYR A 113 6.05 17.84 -8.38
CA TYR A 113 5.77 16.71 -7.51
C TYR A 113 7.04 16.23 -6.83
N GLN A 114 6.85 15.52 -5.72
CA GLN A 114 7.90 14.82 -5.02
C GLN A 114 7.64 13.32 -4.99
N LEU A 115 8.71 12.55 -4.92
CA LEU A 115 8.69 11.14 -4.53
C LEU A 115 9.53 11.00 -3.26
N ASN A 116 8.87 10.66 -2.16
CA ASN A 116 9.52 10.43 -0.88
C ASN A 116 9.74 8.93 -0.70
N PHE A 117 10.93 8.54 -0.27
CA PHE A 117 11.26 7.22 0.24
C PHE A 117 11.66 7.33 1.70
N ARG A 118 11.21 6.40 2.54
CA ARG A 118 11.66 6.26 3.93
C ARG A 118 12.22 4.88 4.17
N ALA A 119 13.36 4.82 4.86
CA ALA A 119 13.98 3.58 5.34
C ALA A 119 13.91 3.55 6.87
N TYR A 120 13.14 2.60 7.39
CA TYR A 120 13.00 2.24 8.80
C TYR A 120 13.80 0.95 9.05
N ASN A 121 14.08 0.63 10.32
CA ASN A 121 14.75 -0.63 10.66
C ASN A 121 13.91 -1.87 10.34
N ASP A 122 12.60 -1.73 10.23
CA ASP A 122 11.64 -2.80 9.94
C ASP A 122 10.96 -2.67 8.57
N GLY A 123 11.41 -1.77 7.69
CA GLY A 123 10.85 -1.67 6.36
C GLY A 123 11.22 -0.43 5.56
N VAL A 124 10.71 -0.38 4.33
CA VAL A 124 10.79 0.81 3.48
C VAL A 124 9.40 1.22 3.02
N ALA A 125 9.23 2.50 2.70
CA ALA A 125 8.00 2.99 2.11
C ALA A 125 8.26 4.09 1.09
N TYR A 126 7.36 4.25 0.12
CA TYR A 126 7.38 5.39 -0.79
C TYR A 126 6.01 6.07 -0.92
N GLN A 127 6.03 7.36 -1.25
CA GLN A 127 4.84 8.18 -1.47
C GLN A 127 5.10 9.26 -2.52
N PHE A 128 4.19 9.35 -3.50
CA PHE A 128 4.09 10.53 -4.35
C PHE A 128 3.38 11.67 -3.61
N VAL A 129 3.87 12.89 -3.81
CA VAL A 129 3.24 14.13 -3.34
C VAL A 129 3.08 15.05 -4.55
N ASP A 130 1.82 15.37 -4.89
CA ASP A 130 1.48 16.36 -5.90
C ASP A 130 1.50 17.76 -5.27
N GLU A 131 2.31 18.66 -5.82
CA GLU A 131 2.37 20.06 -5.42
C GLU A 131 1.62 20.96 -6.43
N GLY A 132 1.03 20.36 -7.46
CA GLY A 132 0.16 21.01 -8.42
C GLY A 132 -1.18 21.41 -7.79
N LYS A 133 -1.77 22.50 -8.28
CA LYS A 133 -3.04 23.05 -7.74
C LYS A 133 -4.29 22.62 -8.51
N SER A 134 -4.11 21.89 -9.60
CA SER A 134 -5.19 21.55 -10.52
C SER A 134 -5.84 20.23 -10.14
N ASN A 135 -7.16 20.20 -10.14
CA ASN A 135 -7.89 18.94 -10.08
C ASN A 135 -7.67 18.16 -11.38
N ARG A 136 -7.48 16.84 -11.27
CA ARG A 136 -7.26 15.97 -12.42
C ARG A 136 -7.71 14.54 -12.12
N GLN A 137 -7.82 13.73 -13.17
CA GLN A 137 -8.11 12.32 -13.03
C GLN A 137 -6.79 11.55 -13.07
N VAL A 138 -6.68 10.53 -12.19
CA VAL A 138 -5.59 9.56 -12.24
C VAL A 138 -6.04 8.42 -13.14
N MET A 139 -5.42 8.31 -14.30
CA MET A 139 -5.78 7.30 -15.30
C MET A 139 -5.27 5.92 -14.86
N SER A 140 -4.05 5.88 -14.33
CA SER A 140 -3.40 4.67 -13.82
C SER A 140 -2.33 5.04 -12.77
N GLU A 141 -2.03 4.11 -11.87
CA GLU A 141 -0.81 4.12 -11.07
C GLU A 141 0.00 2.88 -11.44
N GLN A 142 1.25 3.08 -11.84
CA GLN A 142 2.22 2.02 -12.04
C GLN A 142 2.92 1.75 -10.71
N ALA A 143 2.81 0.50 -10.24
CA ALA A 143 3.69 -0.06 -9.24
C ALA A 143 3.97 -1.51 -9.61
N SER A 144 5.20 -1.85 -9.95
CA SER A 144 5.63 -3.22 -10.19
C SER A 144 6.73 -3.59 -9.20
N MET A 145 6.79 -4.85 -8.80
CA MET A 145 7.80 -5.34 -7.85
C MET A 145 8.28 -6.74 -8.25
N THR A 146 9.54 -6.82 -8.64
CA THR A 146 10.26 -8.04 -8.99
C THR A 146 11.04 -8.54 -7.78
N PHE A 147 10.77 -9.78 -7.39
CA PHE A 147 11.46 -10.49 -6.32
C PHE A 147 12.53 -11.45 -6.87
N PRO A 148 13.50 -11.88 -6.04
CA PRO A 148 14.45 -12.92 -6.40
C PRO A 148 13.79 -14.21 -6.90
N ARG A 149 14.48 -14.97 -7.77
CA ARG A 149 14.01 -16.29 -8.21
C ARG A 149 13.84 -17.24 -7.01
N GLY A 150 12.82 -18.09 -7.06
CA GLY A 150 12.47 -18.98 -5.95
C GLY A 150 11.52 -18.37 -4.93
N SER A 151 11.26 -17.06 -4.99
CA SER A 151 10.35 -16.40 -4.06
C SER A 151 8.93 -16.94 -4.12
N ARG A 152 8.29 -16.97 -2.95
CA ARG A 152 6.92 -17.43 -2.73
C ARG A 152 6.05 -16.32 -2.17
N SER A 153 4.75 -16.53 -2.13
CA SER A 153 3.80 -15.65 -1.47
C SER A 153 2.81 -16.43 -0.65
N LEU A 154 2.45 -15.88 0.52
CA LEU A 154 1.17 -16.20 1.16
C LEU A 154 0.14 -15.25 0.55
N PHE A 155 -0.61 -15.78 -0.43
CA PHE A 155 -1.36 -15.01 -1.42
C PHE A 155 -2.87 -15.05 -1.09
N PRO A 156 -3.47 -13.96 -0.57
CA PRO A 156 -4.90 -13.87 -0.28
C PRO A 156 -5.70 -13.66 -1.57
N GLN A 157 -5.76 -14.70 -2.41
CA GLN A 157 -6.30 -14.62 -3.76
C GLN A 157 -7.73 -14.11 -3.79
N GLU A 158 -7.98 -13.11 -4.63
CA GLU A 158 -9.28 -12.49 -4.83
C GLU A 158 -9.93 -12.96 -6.14
N GLU A 159 -11.25 -12.90 -6.17
CA GLU A 159 -12.06 -13.23 -7.35
C GLU A 159 -12.63 -11.99 -8.04
N SER A 160 -12.72 -10.88 -7.30
CA SER A 160 -13.25 -9.59 -7.75
C SER A 160 -12.62 -8.46 -6.93
N MET A 161 -12.52 -7.26 -7.50
CA MET A 161 -12.15 -6.05 -6.74
C MET A 161 -13.32 -5.46 -5.95
N TYR A 162 -14.56 -5.90 -6.23
CA TYR A 162 -15.67 -5.69 -5.30
C TYR A 162 -15.65 -6.83 -4.28
N SER A 163 -14.76 -6.71 -3.29
CA SER A 163 -14.43 -7.75 -2.31
C SER A 163 -14.69 -7.34 -0.87
N HIS A 164 -15.02 -8.33 -0.05
CA HIS A 164 -15.03 -8.24 1.41
C HIS A 164 -13.63 -8.37 2.06
N ASN A 165 -12.59 -8.72 1.28
CA ASN A 165 -11.21 -8.97 1.74
C ASN A 165 -11.04 -10.13 2.77
N GLU A 166 -11.99 -11.05 2.84
CA GLU A 166 -11.94 -12.24 3.69
C GLU A 166 -11.41 -13.45 2.89
N ARG A 167 -10.08 -13.65 2.88
CA ARG A 167 -9.43 -14.71 2.10
C ARG A 167 -8.54 -15.61 2.93
N LEU A 168 -8.41 -16.85 2.48
CA LEU A 168 -7.34 -17.74 2.92
C LEU A 168 -6.04 -17.34 2.24
N TYR A 169 -4.92 -17.51 2.94
CA TYR A 169 -3.59 -17.25 2.41
C TYR A 169 -3.04 -18.50 1.73
N LEU A 170 -2.96 -18.47 0.40
CA LEU A 170 -2.46 -19.59 -0.39
C LEU A 170 -0.94 -19.51 -0.54
N ASP A 171 -0.22 -20.57 -0.20
CA ASP A 171 1.23 -20.62 -0.39
C ASP A 171 1.58 -20.97 -1.85
N LYS A 172 2.02 -19.97 -2.63
CA LYS A 172 2.27 -20.08 -4.07
C LYS A 172 3.68 -19.63 -4.41
N ALA A 173 4.34 -20.29 -5.36
CA ALA A 173 5.53 -19.72 -5.99
C ALA A 173 5.11 -18.52 -6.86
N LEU A 174 5.87 -17.42 -6.85
CA LEU A 174 5.49 -16.23 -7.62
C LEU A 174 5.36 -16.51 -9.12
N ALA A 175 6.26 -17.33 -9.66
CA ALA A 175 6.25 -17.71 -11.07
C ALA A 175 4.98 -18.48 -11.49
N ASP A 176 4.26 -19.08 -10.53
CA ASP A 176 3.02 -19.82 -10.79
C ASP A 176 1.78 -18.93 -10.68
N ILE A 177 1.92 -17.66 -10.26
CA ILE A 177 0.81 -16.70 -10.19
C ILE A 177 0.68 -16.03 -11.56
N SER A 178 -0.37 -16.40 -12.29
CA SER A 178 -0.63 -15.91 -13.63
C SER A 178 -1.18 -14.48 -13.66
N SER A 179 -1.20 -13.85 -14.84
CA SER A 179 -1.82 -12.53 -15.05
C SER A 179 -3.33 -12.48 -14.93
N GLY A 180 -3.99 -13.61 -14.66
CA GLY A 180 -5.40 -13.66 -14.29
C GLY A 180 -5.63 -13.67 -12.76
N GLU A 181 -4.57 -13.85 -11.96
CA GLU A 181 -4.67 -14.07 -10.52
C GLU A 181 -4.12 -12.86 -9.76
N PHE A 182 -4.96 -12.28 -8.90
CA PHE A 182 -4.63 -11.13 -8.07
C PHE A 182 -5.06 -11.35 -6.62
N CYS A 183 -4.55 -10.53 -5.72
CA CYS A 183 -4.87 -10.58 -4.30
C CYS A 183 -5.07 -9.18 -3.72
N SER A 184 -5.79 -9.13 -2.60
CA SER A 184 -5.88 -7.96 -1.73
C SER A 184 -4.60 -7.78 -0.90
N LEU A 185 -4.45 -6.60 -0.30
CA LEU A 185 -3.40 -6.30 0.66
C LEU A 185 -3.92 -6.49 2.10
N PRO A 186 -3.05 -6.83 3.06
CA PRO A 186 -1.61 -7.06 2.93
C PRO A 186 -1.27 -8.43 2.31
N VAL A 187 -0.13 -8.51 1.63
CA VAL A 187 0.38 -9.77 1.03
C VAL A 187 1.83 -9.99 1.42
N LEU A 188 2.17 -11.22 1.82
CA LEU A 188 3.52 -11.59 2.23
C LEU A 188 4.27 -12.22 1.06
N PHE A 189 5.50 -11.76 0.83
CA PHE A 189 6.46 -12.34 -0.08
C PHE A 189 7.62 -12.94 0.71
N ILE A 190 8.03 -14.15 0.35
CA ILE A 190 9.05 -14.93 1.06
C ILE A 190 10.21 -15.16 0.10
N THR A 191 11.40 -14.73 0.50
CA THR A 191 12.67 -14.93 -0.22
C THR A 191 13.59 -15.84 0.60
N ASP A 192 14.73 -16.25 0.04
CA ASP A 192 15.73 -17.06 0.76
C ASP A 192 16.36 -16.34 1.97
N HIS A 193 16.34 -15.01 1.98
CA HIS A 193 17.06 -14.17 2.95
C HIS A 193 16.16 -13.34 3.87
N GLY A 194 14.84 -13.42 3.70
CA GLY A 194 13.89 -12.63 4.46
C GLY A 194 12.52 -12.59 3.82
N LYS A 195 11.60 -11.86 4.44
CA LYS A 195 10.23 -11.69 3.97
C LYS A 195 9.90 -10.21 3.81
N VAL A 196 8.95 -9.95 2.92
CA VAL A 196 8.42 -8.62 2.64
C VAL A 196 6.90 -8.67 2.78
N LEU A 197 6.34 -8.03 3.79
CA LEU A 197 4.90 -7.84 3.90
C LEU A 197 4.55 -6.52 3.22
N PHE A 198 3.90 -6.61 2.07
CA PHE A 198 3.50 -5.46 1.28
C PHE A 198 2.08 -5.02 1.65
N THR A 199 1.91 -3.72 1.90
CA THR A 199 0.62 -3.11 2.23
C THR A 199 0.62 -1.62 1.85
N GLU A 200 -0.45 -0.91 2.18
CA GLU A 200 -0.55 0.54 2.04
C GLU A 200 -1.12 1.18 3.30
N THR A 201 -0.90 2.49 3.47
CA THR A 201 -1.55 3.26 4.53
C THR A 201 -1.76 4.70 4.09
N ALA A 202 -2.44 5.50 4.92
CA ALA A 202 -2.96 6.81 4.57
C ALA A 202 -3.90 6.77 3.34
N LEU A 203 -4.57 5.63 3.12
CA LEU A 203 -5.54 5.44 2.05
C LEU A 203 -6.79 6.28 2.32
N HIS A 204 -6.84 7.46 1.69
CA HIS A 204 -7.96 8.38 1.80
C HIS A 204 -8.21 9.03 0.44
N ASP A 205 -9.46 9.00 0.00
CA ASP A 205 -9.88 9.60 -1.27
C ASP A 205 -9.00 9.12 -2.46
N TYR A 206 -8.76 7.81 -2.49
CA TYR A 206 -7.97 7.09 -3.50
C TYR A 206 -8.38 5.61 -3.47
N PRO A 207 -8.39 4.88 -4.61
CA PRO A 207 -8.74 3.46 -4.63
C PRO A 207 -7.70 2.58 -3.91
N GLY A 208 -8.17 1.56 -3.20
CA GLY A 208 -7.29 0.53 -2.63
C GLY A 208 -6.57 -0.25 -3.71
N MET A 209 -5.30 -0.56 -3.46
CA MET A 209 -4.43 -1.32 -4.34
C MET A 209 -4.66 -2.82 -4.17
N PHE A 210 -4.68 -3.53 -5.30
CA PHE A 210 -4.53 -4.98 -5.37
C PHE A 210 -3.23 -5.28 -6.14
N VAL A 211 -2.70 -6.49 -6.02
CA VAL A 211 -1.53 -6.93 -6.80
C VAL A 211 -1.81 -8.21 -7.55
N ARG A 212 -1.25 -8.31 -8.76
CA ARG A 212 -1.46 -9.43 -9.68
C ARG A 212 -0.14 -10.05 -10.08
N GLY A 213 -0.14 -11.36 -10.28
CA GLY A 213 1.02 -12.02 -10.89
C GLY A 213 1.15 -11.69 -12.37
N ASN A 214 2.26 -12.08 -12.98
CA ASN A 214 2.43 -12.04 -14.42
C ASN A 214 3.13 -13.28 -15.00
N GLY A 215 3.14 -14.38 -14.23
CA GLY A 215 3.82 -15.63 -14.61
C GLY A 215 5.34 -15.57 -14.48
N SER A 216 5.88 -14.57 -13.77
CA SER A 216 7.29 -14.42 -13.44
C SER A 216 7.45 -14.15 -11.93
N THR A 217 8.58 -13.61 -11.49
CA THR A 217 8.74 -13.16 -10.09
C THR A 217 8.33 -11.72 -9.87
N THR A 218 7.63 -11.12 -10.83
CA THR A 218 7.11 -9.76 -10.75
C THR A 218 5.62 -9.75 -10.42
N MET A 219 5.24 -8.88 -9.48
CA MET A 219 3.86 -8.58 -9.14
C MET A 219 3.55 -7.15 -9.58
N ASP A 220 2.41 -6.97 -10.24
CA ASP A 220 1.97 -5.69 -10.79
C ASP A 220 0.74 -5.19 -10.04
N ALA A 221 0.76 -3.92 -9.63
CA ALA A 221 -0.39 -3.28 -9.01
C ALA A 221 -1.54 -3.12 -10.01
N ILE A 222 -2.76 -3.31 -9.50
CA ILE A 222 -4.00 -3.08 -10.22
C ILE A 222 -5.00 -2.41 -9.29
N PHE A 223 -5.90 -1.62 -9.85
CA PHE A 223 -6.84 -0.78 -9.09
C PHE A 223 -8.26 -0.90 -9.66
N PRO A 224 -9.30 -0.83 -8.81
CA PRO A 224 -10.65 -0.66 -9.30
C PRO A 224 -10.78 0.69 -10.02
N LYS A 225 -11.62 0.72 -11.05
CA LYS A 225 -11.99 1.96 -11.74
C LYS A 225 -12.95 2.78 -10.88
N PHE A 226 -12.94 4.10 -11.09
CA PHE A 226 -13.85 4.99 -10.40
C PHE A 226 -15.31 4.66 -10.75
N VAL A 227 -16.18 4.58 -9.74
CA VAL A 227 -17.61 4.27 -9.93
C VAL A 227 -18.36 5.53 -10.31
N LEU A 228 -18.91 5.56 -11.54
CA LEU A 228 -19.73 6.68 -12.02
C LEU A 228 -21.20 6.51 -11.64
N GLU A 229 -21.65 5.26 -11.55
CA GLU A 229 -23.04 4.93 -11.22
C GLU A 229 -23.10 3.58 -10.54
N ALA A 230 -23.86 3.52 -9.45
CA ALA A 230 -24.28 2.30 -8.77
C ALA A 230 -25.75 2.45 -8.37
N VAL A 231 -26.47 1.33 -8.37
CA VAL A 231 -27.88 1.25 -7.97
C VAL A 231 -28.04 0.27 -6.84
N ASP A 232 -29.05 0.44 -5.98
CA ASP A 232 -29.29 -0.48 -4.89
C ASP A 232 -29.55 -1.89 -5.41
N ASN A 233 -28.90 -2.88 -4.82
CA ASN A 233 -29.07 -4.27 -5.22
C ASN A 233 -30.51 -4.73 -4.99
N GLU A 234 -31.14 -5.39 -5.96
CA GLU A 234 -32.55 -5.78 -5.86
C GLU A 234 -32.86 -6.70 -4.68
N LYS A 235 -31.90 -7.53 -4.26
CA LYS A 235 -32.09 -8.55 -3.21
C LYS A 235 -31.62 -8.08 -1.84
N GLN A 236 -30.62 -7.21 -1.78
CA GLN A 236 -30.01 -6.71 -0.54
C GLN A 236 -29.75 -5.19 -0.63
N PRO A 237 -30.81 -4.39 -0.84
CA PRO A 237 -30.68 -2.95 -1.11
C PRO A 237 -30.17 -2.14 0.10
N ASP A 238 -30.26 -2.70 1.32
CA ASP A 238 -29.78 -2.05 2.54
C ASP A 238 -28.27 -2.21 2.77
N ARG A 239 -27.61 -3.11 2.02
CA ARG A 239 -26.21 -3.52 2.27
C ARG A 239 -25.33 -3.49 1.04
N ASN A 240 -25.90 -3.64 -0.15
CA ASN A 240 -25.16 -3.81 -1.39
C ASN A 240 -25.70 -2.91 -2.49
N GLN A 241 -24.80 -2.52 -3.39
CA GLN A 241 -25.11 -1.80 -4.61
C GLN A 241 -24.50 -2.53 -5.81
N ASP A 242 -25.22 -2.55 -6.91
CA ASP A 242 -24.73 -3.05 -8.19
C ASP A 242 -24.10 -1.89 -8.96
N ILE A 243 -22.83 -2.03 -9.32
CA ILE A 243 -22.12 -1.05 -10.14
C ILE A 243 -22.62 -1.16 -11.58
N THR A 244 -23.23 -0.11 -12.11
CA THR A 244 -23.78 -0.07 -13.48
C THR A 244 -22.87 0.67 -14.45
N LYS A 245 -21.98 1.54 -13.95
CA LYS A 245 -21.07 2.31 -14.79
C LYS A 245 -19.75 2.62 -14.09
N LEU A 246 -18.65 2.32 -14.79
CA LEU A 246 -17.29 2.64 -14.39
C LEU A 246 -16.71 3.71 -15.31
N ALA A 247 -15.77 4.50 -14.78
CA ALA A 247 -14.95 5.41 -15.56
C ALA A 247 -13.74 4.71 -16.20
N GLU A 248 -13.04 5.43 -17.08
CA GLU A 248 -11.75 4.98 -17.65
C GLU A 248 -10.57 5.23 -16.68
N TYR A 249 -10.75 6.07 -15.66
CA TYR A 249 -9.77 6.44 -14.64
C TYR A 249 -10.03 5.73 -13.30
N ILE A 250 -9.04 5.77 -12.39
CA ILE A 250 -9.11 5.10 -11.08
C ILE A 250 -9.48 6.08 -9.95
N ALA A 251 -9.18 7.37 -10.10
CA ALA A 251 -9.50 8.40 -9.12
C ALA A 251 -9.75 9.77 -9.76
N GLU A 252 -10.61 10.57 -9.14
CA GLU A 252 -10.63 12.02 -9.30
C GLU A 252 -9.94 12.62 -8.09
N VAL A 253 -8.97 13.50 -8.32
CA VAL A 253 -8.19 14.06 -7.23
C VAL A 253 -8.24 15.59 -7.27
N SER A 254 -8.39 16.17 -6.09
CA SER A 254 -8.10 17.58 -5.86
C SER A 254 -6.58 17.82 -5.90
N GLY A 255 -6.16 19.05 -6.19
CA GLY A 255 -4.76 19.45 -6.43
C GLY A 255 -3.75 19.02 -5.37
N GLU A 256 -3.18 19.97 -4.61
CA GLU A 256 -2.03 19.70 -3.75
C GLU A 256 -2.37 18.60 -2.73
N ARG A 257 -1.70 17.44 -2.83
CA ARG A 257 -2.01 16.27 -2.01
C ARG A 257 -0.86 15.28 -1.90
N ALA A 258 -0.90 14.48 -0.85
CA ALA A 258 -0.14 13.25 -0.75
C ALA A 258 -0.99 12.05 -1.18
N TYR A 259 -0.39 11.12 -1.94
CA TYR A 259 -1.00 9.83 -2.27
C TYR A 259 -0.78 8.81 -1.14
N PRO A 260 -1.48 7.67 -1.11
CA PRO A 260 -1.24 6.64 -0.10
C PRO A 260 0.23 6.20 -0.08
N TRP A 261 0.76 5.89 1.11
CA TRP A 261 2.07 5.28 1.22
C TRP A 261 2.00 3.84 0.74
N ARG A 262 3.00 3.42 -0.06
CA ARG A 262 3.26 2.01 -0.37
C ARG A 262 4.29 1.50 0.61
N VAL A 263 3.95 0.50 1.42
CA VAL A 263 4.71 0.09 2.59
C VAL A 263 5.19 -1.35 2.43
N PHE A 264 6.49 -1.55 2.64
CA PHE A 264 7.17 -2.84 2.54
C PHE A 264 7.83 -3.11 3.89
N ILE A 265 7.12 -3.80 4.78
CA ILE A 265 7.69 -4.27 6.05
C ILE A 265 8.66 -5.40 5.69
N ILE A 266 9.90 -5.33 6.16
CA ILE A 266 11.00 -6.19 5.74
C ILE A 266 11.67 -6.79 6.97
N SER A 267 11.78 -8.12 7.01
CA SER A 267 12.51 -8.78 8.09
C SER A 267 12.87 -10.23 7.77
N ASP A 268 13.93 -10.71 8.40
CA ASP A 268 14.29 -12.13 8.55
C ASP A 268 13.74 -12.76 9.84
N ASP A 269 13.11 -11.95 10.71
CA ASP A 269 12.49 -12.38 11.97
C ASP A 269 10.96 -12.18 11.93
N ASP A 270 10.21 -13.28 12.08
CA ASP A 270 8.76 -13.25 11.98
C ASP A 270 8.08 -12.39 13.05
N ARG A 271 8.75 -12.16 14.17
CA ARG A 271 8.25 -11.29 15.25
C ARG A 271 8.07 -9.85 14.76
N THR A 272 8.90 -9.40 13.82
CA THR A 272 8.82 -8.04 13.27
C THR A 272 7.47 -7.76 12.63
N PHE A 273 6.86 -8.73 11.92
CA PHE A 273 5.57 -8.52 11.26
C PHE A 273 4.39 -8.38 12.23
N VAL A 274 4.54 -8.86 13.48
CA VAL A 274 3.55 -8.70 14.55
C VAL A 274 3.77 -7.37 15.29
N GLU A 275 5.03 -6.98 15.47
CA GLU A 275 5.43 -5.81 16.25
C GLU A 275 5.53 -4.50 15.44
N SER A 276 5.61 -4.58 14.11
CA SER A 276 5.77 -3.38 13.27
C SER A 276 4.63 -2.39 13.45
N ASN A 277 4.98 -1.11 13.47
CA ASN A 277 4.05 0.02 13.57
C ASN A 277 3.99 0.85 12.28
N LEU A 278 4.60 0.38 11.17
CA LEU A 278 4.79 1.21 9.97
C LEU A 278 3.49 1.76 9.40
N THR A 279 2.41 0.98 9.43
CA THR A 279 1.10 1.45 8.96
C THR A 279 0.56 2.60 9.79
N PHE A 280 0.83 2.63 11.10
CA PHE A 280 0.46 3.71 12.01
C PHE A 280 1.42 4.91 11.89
N GLN A 281 2.73 4.67 11.87
CA GLN A 281 3.77 5.71 11.73
C GLN A 281 3.61 6.52 10.44
N LEU A 282 3.18 5.87 9.36
CA LEU A 282 2.97 6.49 8.05
C LEU A 282 1.52 6.94 7.82
N SER A 283 0.64 6.79 8.81
CA SER A 283 -0.77 7.23 8.70
C SER A 283 -0.91 8.75 8.70
N ARG A 284 -2.09 9.25 8.30
CA ARG A 284 -2.38 10.69 8.37
C ARG A 284 -2.43 11.13 9.84
N PRO A 285 -1.99 12.36 10.16
CA PRO A 285 -2.15 12.90 11.50
C PRO A 285 -3.61 12.91 11.97
N GLN A 286 -3.78 12.85 13.28
CA GLN A 286 -5.10 12.92 13.91
C GLN A 286 -5.88 14.17 13.47
N ALA A 287 -7.13 13.96 13.05
CA ALA A 287 -8.04 15.02 12.61
C ALA A 287 -9.06 15.46 13.67
N ILE A 288 -9.17 14.74 14.80
CA ILE A 288 -10.14 15.02 15.86
C ILE A 288 -9.39 15.55 17.09
N GLU A 289 -9.82 16.69 17.63
CA GLU A 289 -9.13 17.32 18.77
C GLU A 289 -9.38 16.59 20.09
N ASN A 290 -10.62 16.17 20.37
CA ASN A 290 -10.99 15.49 21.61
C ASN A 290 -11.31 14.00 21.36
N THR A 291 -10.49 13.12 21.92
CA THR A 291 -10.65 11.66 21.86
C THR A 291 -11.07 11.01 23.17
N GLU A 292 -11.31 11.76 24.26
CA GLU A 292 -11.61 11.22 25.60
C GLU A 292 -12.91 10.42 25.66
N TRP A 293 -13.84 10.67 24.75
CA TRP A 293 -15.11 9.96 24.64
C TRP A 293 -14.97 8.60 23.96
N ILE A 294 -13.83 8.32 23.29
CA ILE A 294 -13.56 7.05 22.63
C ILE A 294 -13.11 6.06 23.69
N ARG A 295 -14.01 5.15 24.07
CA ARG A 295 -13.77 4.15 25.10
C ARG A 295 -13.65 2.76 24.45
N PRO A 296 -12.47 2.11 24.44
CA PRO A 296 -12.40 0.72 23.99
C PRO A 296 -13.13 -0.20 24.98
N GLY A 297 -13.46 -1.41 24.54
CA GLY A 297 -14.14 -2.40 25.37
C GLY A 297 -14.43 -3.69 24.62
N LYS A 298 -15.10 -4.60 25.28
CA LYS A 298 -15.54 -5.90 24.74
C LYS A 298 -17.03 -5.86 24.46
N VAL A 299 -17.47 -6.75 23.58
CA VAL A 299 -18.88 -6.88 23.19
C VAL A 299 -19.41 -8.26 23.59
N ALA A 300 -20.57 -8.30 24.25
CA ALA A 300 -21.38 -9.51 24.32
C ALA A 300 -22.13 -9.68 22.99
N TRP A 301 -21.47 -10.31 22.02
CA TRP A 301 -21.89 -10.29 20.62
C TRP A 301 -22.97 -11.34 20.32
N ASP A 302 -24.05 -10.91 19.69
CA ASP A 302 -25.29 -11.64 19.46
C ASP A 302 -25.30 -12.42 18.13
N TRP A 303 -24.69 -11.86 17.09
CA TRP A 303 -24.76 -12.39 15.73
C TRP A 303 -24.03 -13.73 15.57
N TYR A 304 -22.80 -13.84 16.09
CA TYR A 304 -21.96 -15.04 15.95
C TYR A 304 -22.60 -16.30 16.54
N ASN A 305 -23.28 -16.17 17.69
CA ASN A 305 -23.96 -17.30 18.33
C ASN A 305 -25.43 -17.46 17.87
N ALA A 306 -25.87 -16.66 16.89
CA ALA A 306 -27.23 -16.65 16.34
C ALA A 306 -28.34 -16.42 17.38
N ASN A 307 -28.08 -15.60 18.40
CA ASN A 307 -29.01 -15.36 19.51
C ASN A 307 -29.50 -16.66 20.20
N ASN A 308 -28.67 -17.70 20.21
CA ASN A 308 -29.07 -19.05 20.60
C ASN A 308 -28.86 -19.29 22.11
N ILE A 309 -29.61 -18.53 22.92
CA ILE A 309 -29.53 -18.57 24.39
C ILE A 309 -30.46 -19.65 24.95
N TYR A 310 -29.96 -20.39 25.94
CA TYR A 310 -30.66 -21.50 26.59
C TYR A 310 -30.99 -21.20 28.05
N GLY A 311 -31.92 -21.95 28.64
CA GLY A 311 -32.25 -21.85 30.06
C GLY A 311 -33.05 -20.60 30.46
N VAL A 312 -33.59 -19.86 29.49
CA VAL A 312 -34.37 -18.64 29.71
C VAL A 312 -35.88 -18.90 29.58
N GLY A 313 -36.69 -18.10 30.29
CA GLY A 313 -38.15 -18.21 30.29
C GLY A 313 -38.86 -17.59 29.06
N PHE A 314 -38.13 -17.29 27.99
CA PHE A 314 -38.65 -16.66 26.78
C PHE A 314 -38.02 -17.30 25.53
N LYS A 315 -38.64 -17.09 24.36
CA LYS A 315 -38.07 -17.54 23.08
C LYS A 315 -36.93 -16.60 22.67
N SER A 316 -35.71 -17.13 22.55
CA SER A 316 -34.56 -16.36 22.08
C SER A 316 -34.70 -15.96 20.60
N GLY A 317 -34.01 -14.88 20.22
CA GLY A 317 -34.06 -14.29 18.88
C GLY A 317 -34.03 -12.76 18.92
N LEU A 318 -34.28 -12.10 17.78
CA LEU A 318 -34.29 -10.63 17.66
C LEU A 318 -35.51 -10.02 18.37
N ASN A 319 -35.41 -9.87 19.69
CA ASN A 319 -36.46 -9.29 20.51
C ASN A 319 -35.88 -8.68 21.80
N THR A 320 -36.68 -7.83 22.45
CA THR A 320 -36.27 -7.09 23.65
C THR A 320 -35.83 -7.98 24.79
N ALA A 321 -36.43 -9.17 24.98
CA ALA A 321 -36.07 -10.05 26.10
C ALA A 321 -34.67 -10.64 25.93
N THR A 322 -34.33 -11.05 24.70
CA THR A 322 -32.99 -11.53 24.36
C THR A 322 -31.92 -10.45 24.57
N TYR A 323 -32.14 -9.22 24.10
CA TYR A 323 -31.15 -8.17 24.29
C TYR A 323 -31.05 -7.69 25.75
N LYS A 324 -32.14 -7.72 26.52
CA LYS A 324 -32.05 -7.53 27.98
C LYS A 324 -31.18 -8.59 28.64
N TYR A 325 -31.30 -9.86 28.23
CA TYR A 325 -30.42 -10.92 28.71
C TYR A 325 -28.94 -10.63 28.38
N TYR A 326 -28.61 -10.18 27.17
CA TYR A 326 -27.23 -9.79 26.83
C TYR A 326 -26.73 -8.61 27.65
N ILE A 327 -27.59 -7.60 27.88
CA ILE A 327 -27.25 -6.44 28.74
C ILE A 327 -26.97 -6.88 30.16
N ASP A 328 -27.82 -7.74 30.74
CA ASP A 328 -27.63 -8.27 32.10
C ASP A 328 -26.35 -9.11 32.19
N PHE A 329 -26.09 -9.97 31.19
CA PHE A 329 -24.85 -10.73 31.10
C PHE A 329 -23.62 -9.82 31.00
N ALA A 330 -23.67 -8.80 30.15
CA ALA A 330 -22.56 -7.86 29.97
C ALA A 330 -22.29 -7.09 31.26
N ALA A 331 -23.34 -6.54 31.89
CA ALA A 331 -23.23 -5.82 33.16
C ALA A 331 -22.69 -6.69 34.29
N ALA A 332 -23.15 -7.94 34.41
CA ALA A 332 -22.69 -8.87 35.44
C ALA A 332 -21.22 -9.30 35.28
N ASN A 333 -20.67 -9.23 34.07
CA ASN A 333 -19.29 -9.63 33.76
C ASN A 333 -18.36 -8.44 33.47
N GLY A 334 -18.83 -7.20 33.63
CA GLY A 334 -18.03 -6.00 33.34
C GLY A 334 -17.65 -5.86 31.86
N ILE A 335 -18.52 -6.29 30.95
CA ILE A 335 -18.38 -6.12 29.50
C ILE A 335 -19.09 -4.81 29.11
N GLU A 336 -18.39 -3.97 28.35
CA GLU A 336 -18.77 -2.58 28.11
C GLU A 336 -19.93 -2.43 27.12
N TYR A 337 -20.06 -3.35 26.15
CA TYR A 337 -20.92 -3.18 24.99
C TYR A 337 -21.79 -4.39 24.66
N VAL A 338 -22.93 -4.12 24.02
CA VAL A 338 -23.82 -5.08 23.35
C VAL A 338 -24.07 -4.55 21.94
N ILE A 339 -23.90 -5.40 20.92
CA ILE A 339 -24.22 -5.09 19.51
C ILE A 339 -25.63 -5.63 19.19
N LEU A 340 -26.33 -4.94 18.29
CA LEU A 340 -27.64 -5.31 17.76
C LEU A 340 -27.57 -5.37 16.23
#